data_AF-A0A293MHI4-F1
#
_entry.id   AF-A0A293MHI4-F1
#
_cell.length_a   1.000
_cell.length_b   1.000
_cell.length_c   1.000
_cell.angle_alpha   90.00
_cell.angle_beta   90.00
_cell.angle_gamma   90.00
#
_symmetry.space_group_name_H-M   'P 1'
#
loop_
_entity.id
_entity.type
_entity.pdbx_description
1 polymer ?
#
loop_
_entity_poly.entity_id
_entity_poly.type
_entity_poly.pdbx_seq_one_letter_code
_entity_poly.pdbx_strand_id
1 'polypeptide(L)'
;MLLTPCNWTSATRPRMRTTYSTTVTSRRNVLAMPHRFVTNTRDLLKHWVRFRYDRSPFHEGEQDHTKVCLDTAAIFPKSNWASDANIGSVYQGYTIDAKATLVHGINCANGSRITLRGTYEHTDADAEEISDIVHDSPPSTGMFKQNLLRKLYEECSFHKDQGIRLSHQCVQYLYHSSRLGKLNLDVEYHDLEKADCQYLGALLHPSERQPGFFGAVLSHFDGTEGKLRVVSQVPAHTGFHGEASLTVKTADGHVYQHDHVPTYTHLLEPRVFDFLSYSNLQEYSSKYKHETCDLQGRSVRTFDGVLVPLPDTDCFQVVARDCSPSNHFTVLAKPTNFSTFPKAKVIKVVLENTVIEVFPSADVEGVIVERDGERVAVVSNYTLNAKPDGLYVFFDGDALFVQVAPFRTTP
;
A
#
# COMPACT_ATOMS: atom_id res chain seq x y z
N MET A 1 -2.36 -24.25 -44.08
CA MET A 1 -1.92 -23.00 -43.45
C MET A 1 -2.17 -23.14 -41.97
N LEU A 2 -1.15 -23.55 -41.22
CA LEU A 2 -1.25 -23.87 -39.80
C LEU A 2 -0.61 -22.74 -39.00
N LEU A 3 -1.46 -21.97 -38.31
CA LEU A 3 -1.06 -21.05 -37.25
C LEU A 3 -0.45 -21.90 -36.12
N THR A 4 0.78 -21.59 -35.72
CA THR A 4 1.45 -22.26 -34.60
C THR A 4 1.38 -21.35 -33.38
N PRO A 5 0.66 -21.74 -32.31
CA PRO A 5 0.69 -21.03 -31.04
C PRO A 5 2.08 -21.12 -30.39
N CYS A 6 2.35 -20.25 -29.41
CA CYS A 6 3.51 -20.33 -28.54
C CYS A 6 3.47 -21.61 -27.68
N ASN A 7 3.80 -22.75 -28.31
CA ASN A 7 3.91 -24.04 -27.63
C ASN A 7 5.23 -24.09 -26.83
N TRP A 8 5.09 -24.14 -25.51
CA TRP A 8 6.18 -24.44 -24.59
C TRP A 8 6.42 -25.96 -24.60
N THR A 9 7.36 -26.44 -25.41
CA THR A 9 7.83 -27.83 -25.35
C THR A 9 9.19 -27.93 -24.66
N SER A 10 9.25 -28.85 -23.71
CA SER A 10 10.38 -29.17 -22.84
C SER A 10 11.57 -29.71 -23.63
N ALA A 11 12.72 -29.05 -23.50
CA ALA A 11 14.00 -29.60 -23.91
C ALA A 11 14.78 -30.03 -22.67
N THR A 12 14.88 -31.34 -22.47
CA THR A 12 15.80 -31.99 -21.54
C THR A 12 17.25 -31.57 -21.82
N ARG A 13 17.97 -31.07 -20.83
CA ARG A 13 19.41 -30.77 -20.95
C ARG A 13 20.28 -31.94 -20.48
N PRO A 14 21.36 -32.28 -21.19
CA PRO A 14 22.40 -33.15 -20.65
C PRO A 14 23.21 -32.40 -19.58
N ARG A 15 23.56 -33.12 -18.50
CA ARG A 15 24.50 -32.66 -17.47
C ARG A 15 25.89 -32.47 -18.09
N MET A 16 26.40 -31.24 -18.11
CA MET A 16 27.84 -30.99 -18.21
C MET A 16 28.36 -30.47 -16.86
N ARG A 17 29.25 -31.26 -16.26
CA ARG A 17 30.19 -30.82 -15.23
C ARG A 17 31.20 -29.88 -15.90
N THR A 18 31.39 -28.68 -15.35
CA THR A 18 32.46 -27.78 -15.79
C THR A 18 33.55 -27.74 -14.73
N THR A 19 34.65 -28.42 -15.02
CA THR A 19 35.96 -28.24 -14.37
C THR A 19 36.55 -26.95 -14.90
N TYR A 20 37.00 -26.04 -14.02
CA TYR A 20 37.70 -24.82 -14.42
C TYR A 20 39.12 -25.15 -14.88
N SER A 21 39.42 -24.88 -16.15
CA SER A 21 40.79 -24.77 -16.67
C SER A 21 40.90 -23.42 -17.36
N THR A 22 41.74 -22.55 -16.80
CA THR A 22 42.05 -21.22 -17.31
C THR A 22 42.99 -21.33 -18.50
N THR A 23 42.48 -21.05 -19.70
CA THR A 23 43.30 -20.63 -20.84
C THR A 23 42.79 -19.31 -21.36
N VAL A 24 43.68 -18.31 -21.28
CA VAL A 24 43.46 -16.91 -21.63
C VAL A 24 43.44 -16.80 -23.16
N THR A 25 42.30 -16.43 -23.73
CA THR A 25 42.20 -15.89 -25.09
C THR A 25 41.49 -14.55 -25.03
N SER A 26 42.22 -13.51 -25.46
CA SER A 26 41.81 -12.12 -25.64
C SER A 26 40.37 -11.98 -26.16
N ARG A 27 39.46 -11.55 -25.29
CA ARG A 27 38.17 -10.93 -25.67
C ARG A 27 38.17 -9.49 -25.21
N ARG A 28 37.79 -8.60 -26.13
CA ARG A 28 37.60 -7.17 -25.89
C ARG A 28 36.77 -6.96 -24.62
N ASN A 29 37.32 -6.19 -23.67
CA ASN A 29 36.58 -5.67 -22.53
C ASN A 29 35.53 -4.67 -23.05
N VAL A 30 34.33 -5.14 -23.41
CA VAL A 30 33.17 -4.28 -23.59
C VAL A 30 32.56 -4.11 -22.20
N LEU A 31 32.85 -2.97 -21.58
CA LEU A 31 32.19 -2.52 -20.36
C LEU A 31 30.69 -2.30 -20.66
N ALA A 32 29.84 -3.21 -20.20
CA ALA A 32 28.41 -2.93 -20.08
C ALA A 32 28.23 -1.96 -18.89
N MET A 33 27.93 -0.69 -19.17
CA MET A 33 27.46 0.26 -18.15
C MET A 33 25.93 0.32 -18.20
N PRO A 34 25.20 -0.48 -17.40
CA PRO A 34 23.77 -0.28 -17.24
C PRO A 34 23.54 1.04 -16.49
N HIS A 35 22.87 2.00 -17.13
CA HIS A 35 22.34 3.17 -16.44
C HIS A 35 20.91 2.85 -15.99
N ARG A 36 20.74 2.65 -14.67
CA ARG A 36 19.44 2.44 -14.04
C ARG A 36 19.01 3.74 -13.37
N PHE A 37 17.92 4.32 -13.83
CA PHE A 37 17.26 5.45 -13.16
C PHE A 37 15.92 4.96 -12.60
N VAL A 38 15.73 5.12 -11.30
CA VAL A 38 14.44 4.94 -10.62
C VAL A 38 14.09 6.29 -10.01
N THR A 39 12.93 6.82 -10.38
CA THR A 39 12.41 8.07 -9.82
C THR A 39 11.00 7.81 -9.31
N ASN A 40 10.68 8.33 -8.12
CA ASN A 40 9.39 8.19 -7.45
C ASN A 40 8.93 9.53 -6.84
N THR A 41 7.62 9.67 -6.59
CA THR A 41 7.05 10.80 -5.86
C THR A 41 7.12 10.61 -4.35
N ARG A 42 7.05 11.72 -3.63
CA ARG A 42 6.75 11.77 -2.18
C ARG A 42 5.28 12.08 -1.89
N ASP A 43 4.44 12.19 -2.92
CA ASP A 43 2.99 12.35 -2.78
C ASP A 43 2.40 11.00 -2.36
N LEU A 44 1.69 10.99 -1.23
CA LEU A 44 1.06 9.80 -0.65
C LEU A 44 -0.19 9.37 -1.44
N LEU A 45 -0.73 10.26 -2.28
CA LEU A 45 -1.93 10.00 -3.07
C LEU A 45 -1.62 9.73 -4.55
N LYS A 46 -0.43 10.12 -5.02
CA LYS A 46 -0.03 9.87 -6.40
C LYS A 46 1.35 9.27 -6.44
N HIS A 47 1.41 7.98 -6.73
CA HIS A 47 2.65 7.25 -6.88
C HIS A 47 2.97 7.08 -8.36
N TRP A 48 4.22 7.32 -8.74
CA TRP A 48 4.71 6.91 -10.05
C TRP A 48 6.12 6.33 -9.92
N VAL A 49 6.43 5.36 -10.77
CA VAL A 49 7.78 4.80 -10.89
C VAL A 49 8.16 4.85 -12.35
N ARG A 50 9.31 5.46 -12.65
CA ARG A 50 9.94 5.37 -13.96
C ARG A 50 11.19 4.55 -13.85
N PHE A 51 11.25 3.48 -14.61
CA PHE A 51 12.40 2.63 -14.77
C PHE A 51 12.92 2.74 -16.20
N ARG A 52 14.23 2.93 -16.32
CA ARG A 52 14.94 2.96 -17.59
C ARG A 52 16.14 2.04 -17.50
N TYR A 53 16.31 1.21 -18.52
CA TYR A 53 17.45 0.35 -18.73
C TYR A 53 17.93 0.56 -20.16
N ASP A 54 19.24 0.71 -20.30
CA ASP A 54 19.93 0.92 -21.58
C ASP A 54 21.15 0.02 -21.59
N ARG A 55 21.26 -0.81 -22.63
CA ARG A 55 22.33 -1.77 -22.82
C ARG A 55 22.92 -1.60 -24.21
N SER A 56 24.23 -1.40 -24.26
CA SER A 56 24.98 -1.46 -25.51
C SER A 56 24.93 -2.87 -26.13
N PRO A 57 25.07 -3.00 -27.46
CA PRO A 57 25.26 -4.28 -28.11
C PRO A 57 26.30 -5.15 -27.40
N PHE A 58 25.98 -6.43 -27.18
CA PHE A 58 26.82 -7.38 -26.45
C PHE A 58 27.12 -8.64 -27.27
N HIS A 59 26.21 -9.06 -28.16
CA HIS A 59 26.37 -10.24 -29.01
C HIS A 59 26.76 -9.88 -30.46
N GLU A 60 27.53 -10.77 -31.10
CA GLU A 60 27.80 -10.68 -32.54
C GLU A 60 26.48 -10.86 -33.30
N GLY A 61 25.94 -9.76 -33.83
CA GLY A 61 24.62 -9.69 -34.47
C GLY A 61 23.75 -8.54 -33.97
N GLU A 62 24.04 -8.00 -32.79
CA GLU A 62 23.41 -6.78 -32.29
C GLU A 62 24.16 -5.55 -32.82
N GLN A 63 23.45 -4.65 -33.51
CA GLN A 63 24.03 -3.37 -33.96
C GLN A 63 23.56 -2.18 -33.12
N ASP A 64 22.32 -2.24 -32.62
CA ASP A 64 21.70 -1.15 -31.86
C ASP A 64 21.63 -1.44 -30.36
N HIS A 65 21.52 -0.36 -29.58
CA HIS A 65 21.25 -0.46 -28.15
C HIS A 65 19.90 -1.12 -27.88
N THR A 66 19.83 -1.92 -26.82
CA THR A 66 18.56 -2.41 -26.28
C THR A 66 18.12 -1.55 -25.11
N LYS A 67 16.90 -1.03 -25.16
CA LYS A 67 16.29 -0.26 -24.08
C LYS A 67 15.05 -0.94 -23.55
N VAL A 68 14.89 -0.88 -22.22
CA VAL A 68 13.67 -1.27 -21.52
C VAL A 68 13.19 -0.08 -20.71
N CYS A 69 11.97 0.37 -21.00
CA CYS A 69 11.38 1.54 -20.38
C CYS A 69 10.05 1.16 -19.75
N LEU A 70 9.95 1.31 -18.43
CA LEU A 70 8.71 1.08 -17.69
C LEU A 70 8.28 2.38 -17.03
N ASP A 71 7.06 2.81 -17.32
CA ASP A 71 6.39 3.93 -16.68
C ASP A 71 5.15 3.43 -15.96
N THR A 72 5.10 3.62 -14.64
CA THR A 72 3.92 3.27 -13.83
C THR A 72 3.38 4.51 -13.13
N ALA A 73 2.07 4.53 -12.91
CA ALA A 73 1.43 5.48 -12.02
C ALA A 73 0.22 4.86 -11.35
N ALA A 74 -0.03 5.22 -10.10
CA ALA A 74 -1.23 4.88 -9.34
C ALA A 74 -1.74 6.13 -8.61
N ILE A 75 -3.04 6.33 -8.61
CA ILE A 75 -3.72 7.46 -7.97
C ILE A 75 -4.62 6.90 -6.86
N PHE A 76 -4.28 7.21 -5.62
CA PHE A 76 -4.99 6.84 -4.42
C PHE A 76 -5.94 7.97 -4.03
N PRO A 77 -7.20 7.64 -3.69
CA PRO A 77 -8.15 8.61 -3.16
C PRO A 77 -7.71 9.06 -1.77
N LYS A 78 -8.04 10.31 -1.41
CA LYS A 78 -7.84 10.81 -0.05
C LYS A 78 -8.89 10.20 0.86
N SER A 79 -8.50 9.62 1.98
CA SER A 79 -9.47 9.15 2.97
C SER A 79 -9.99 10.31 3.82
N ASN A 80 -11.25 10.21 4.23
CA ASN A 80 -11.93 11.16 5.10
C ASN A 80 -12.44 10.50 6.39
N TRP A 81 -11.83 9.37 6.79
CA TRP A 81 -12.23 8.56 7.95
C TRP A 81 -12.34 9.37 9.25
N ALA A 82 -11.53 10.41 9.43
CA ALA A 82 -11.54 11.26 10.62
C ALA A 82 -12.74 12.22 10.69
N SER A 83 -13.42 12.45 9.56
CA SER A 83 -14.63 13.29 9.47
C SER A 83 -15.92 12.48 9.29
N ASP A 84 -15.82 11.18 9.02
CA ASP A 84 -17.01 10.34 8.81
C ASP A 84 -17.63 9.93 10.15
N ALA A 85 -18.93 10.17 10.30
CA ALA A 85 -19.68 9.76 11.48
C ALA A 85 -19.85 8.23 11.53
N ASN A 86 -19.96 7.59 10.36
CA ASN A 86 -20.09 6.15 10.23
C ASN A 86 -18.78 5.54 9.72
N ILE A 87 -18.00 4.99 10.65
CA ILE A 87 -16.74 4.30 10.33
C ILE A 87 -16.94 3.14 9.35
N GLY A 88 -18.13 2.54 9.32
CA GLY A 88 -18.49 1.41 8.46
C GLY A 88 -18.56 1.74 6.97
N SER A 89 -18.87 2.99 6.62
CA SER A 89 -19.00 3.42 5.22
C SER A 89 -17.74 4.06 4.64
N VAL A 90 -16.73 4.32 5.47
CA VAL A 90 -15.57 5.17 5.12
C VAL A 90 -14.94 4.82 3.78
N TYR A 91 -14.70 3.52 3.53
CA TYR A 91 -14.03 3.05 2.32
C TYR A 91 -14.99 2.48 1.27
N GLN A 92 -16.30 2.55 1.50
CA GLN A 92 -17.28 2.00 0.56
C GLN A 92 -17.14 2.69 -0.80
N GLY A 93 -16.93 1.91 -1.86
CA GLY A 93 -16.83 2.41 -3.23
C GLY A 93 -15.51 3.11 -3.56
N TYR A 94 -14.48 3.02 -2.70
CA TYR A 94 -13.16 3.56 -3.01
C TYR A 94 -12.50 2.76 -4.13
N THR A 95 -11.79 3.48 -5.01
CA THR A 95 -11.06 2.88 -6.13
C THR A 95 -9.66 3.47 -6.23
N ILE A 96 -8.70 2.69 -6.75
CA ILE A 96 -7.37 3.19 -7.15
C ILE A 96 -7.22 3.00 -8.65
N ASP A 97 -6.94 4.08 -9.37
CA ASP A 97 -6.60 4.00 -10.79
C ASP A 97 -5.10 3.79 -10.97
N ALA A 98 -4.74 2.74 -11.70
CA ALA A 98 -3.37 2.37 -11.98
C ALA A 98 -3.12 2.25 -13.49
N LYS A 99 -1.92 2.63 -13.90
CA LYS A 99 -1.45 2.43 -15.27
C LYS A 99 0.01 2.02 -15.29
N ALA A 100 0.37 1.18 -16.24
CA ALA A 100 1.76 0.90 -16.57
C ALA A 100 1.95 0.85 -18.09
N THR A 101 3.12 1.25 -18.54
CA THR A 101 3.54 1.13 -19.94
C THR A 101 4.96 0.60 -19.95
N LEU A 102 5.13 -0.57 -20.54
CA LEU A 102 6.41 -1.21 -20.79
C LEU A 102 6.73 -1.10 -22.28
N VAL A 103 7.92 -0.59 -22.60
CA VAL A 103 8.44 -0.51 -23.96
C VAL A 103 9.78 -1.22 -24.01
N HIS A 104 9.94 -2.11 -24.98
CA HIS A 104 11.18 -2.79 -25.31
C HIS A 104 11.57 -2.47 -26.75
N GLY A 105 12.82 -2.08 -27.00
CA GLY A 105 13.30 -1.77 -28.34
C GLY A 105 14.53 -0.87 -28.35
N ILE A 106 14.77 -0.19 -29.46
CA ILE A 106 15.93 0.72 -29.64
C ILE A 106 15.78 2.04 -28.85
N ASN A 107 14.54 2.44 -28.56
CA ASN A 107 14.24 3.64 -27.80
C ASN A 107 12.93 3.48 -27.01
N CYS A 108 12.61 4.43 -26.12
CA CYS A 108 11.39 4.36 -25.30
C CYS A 108 10.10 4.77 -26.03
N ALA A 109 10.18 5.19 -27.30
CA ALA A 109 9.05 5.69 -28.08
C ALA A 109 8.56 4.68 -29.13
N ASN A 110 9.49 3.93 -29.73
CA ASN A 110 9.28 3.03 -30.85
C ASN A 110 9.83 1.65 -30.45
N GLY A 111 9.00 0.63 -30.55
CA GLY A 111 9.31 -0.75 -30.18
C GLY A 111 8.10 -1.45 -29.60
N SER A 112 8.31 -2.71 -29.25
CA SER A 112 7.32 -3.60 -28.64
C SER A 112 6.77 -2.96 -27.37
N ARG A 113 5.45 -2.90 -27.25
CA ARG A 113 4.77 -2.15 -26.19
C ARG A 113 3.73 -3.01 -25.50
N ILE A 114 3.71 -2.94 -24.17
CA ILE A 114 2.62 -3.45 -23.34
C ILE A 114 2.08 -2.29 -22.51
N THR A 115 0.78 -2.05 -22.62
CA THR A 115 0.05 -1.04 -21.85
C THR A 115 -0.92 -1.74 -20.93
N LEU A 116 -0.87 -1.36 -19.65
CA LEU A 116 -1.72 -1.85 -18.58
C LEU A 116 -2.54 -0.66 -18.07
N ARG A 117 -3.86 -0.79 -18.04
CA ARG A 117 -4.77 0.18 -17.42
C ARG A 117 -5.67 -0.59 -16.49
N GLY A 118 -5.60 -0.30 -15.20
CA GLY A 118 -6.38 -1.03 -14.22
C GLY A 118 -7.00 -0.13 -13.16
N THR A 119 -8.04 -0.67 -12.54
CA THR A 119 -8.73 -0.07 -11.40
C THR A 119 -8.81 -1.11 -10.31
N TYR A 120 -8.33 -0.75 -9.12
CA TYR A 120 -8.48 -1.56 -7.92
C TYR A 120 -9.77 -1.18 -7.19
N GLU A 121 -10.47 -2.18 -6.70
CA GLU A 121 -11.73 -2.09 -5.96
C GLU A 121 -11.72 -3.14 -4.83
N HIS A 122 -12.71 -3.08 -3.94
CA HIS A 122 -12.98 -4.18 -3.03
C HIS A 122 -13.27 -5.48 -3.79
N THR A 123 -12.91 -6.62 -3.20
CA THR A 123 -13.39 -7.91 -3.70
C THR A 123 -14.91 -7.96 -3.56
N ASP A 124 -15.57 -8.82 -4.36
CA ASP A 124 -17.03 -8.92 -4.31
C ASP A 124 -17.51 -9.29 -2.89
N ALA A 125 -16.74 -10.13 -2.18
CA ALA A 125 -17.00 -10.51 -0.80
C ALA A 125 -16.78 -9.37 0.20
N ASP A 126 -15.67 -8.62 0.09
CA ASP A 126 -15.39 -7.47 0.96
C ASP A 126 -16.45 -6.37 0.76
N ALA A 127 -16.83 -6.09 -0.49
CA ALA A 127 -17.84 -5.10 -0.85
C ALA A 127 -19.23 -5.46 -0.31
N GLU A 128 -19.62 -6.74 -0.41
CA GLU A 128 -20.86 -7.26 0.18
C GLU A 128 -20.86 -7.11 1.70
N GLU A 129 -19.76 -7.50 2.38
CA GLU A 129 -19.69 -7.40 3.84
C GLU A 129 -19.73 -5.95 4.33
N ILE A 130 -19.02 -5.03 3.65
CA ILE A 130 -19.10 -3.58 3.94
C ILE A 130 -20.53 -3.09 3.74
N SER A 131 -21.19 -3.46 2.65
CA SER A 131 -22.57 -3.09 2.38
C SER A 131 -23.52 -3.61 3.46
N ASP A 132 -23.37 -4.86 3.88
CA ASP A 132 -24.19 -5.46 4.94
C ASP A 132 -24.00 -4.73 6.27
N ILE A 133 -22.78 -4.27 6.59
CA ILE A 133 -22.49 -3.49 7.80
C ILE A 133 -23.17 -2.11 7.73
N VAL A 134 -23.04 -1.42 6.59
CA VAL A 134 -23.60 -0.08 6.39
C VAL A 134 -25.13 -0.09 6.48
N HIS A 135 -25.77 -1.14 5.99
CA HIS A 135 -27.22 -1.29 5.97
C HIS A 135 -27.78 -2.12 7.14
N ASP A 136 -26.95 -2.47 8.12
CA ASP A 136 -27.31 -3.35 9.25
C ASP A 136 -28.04 -4.63 8.83
N SER A 137 -27.64 -5.18 7.68
CA SER A 137 -28.19 -6.42 7.13
C SER A 137 -27.54 -7.63 7.81
N PRO A 138 -28.26 -8.76 7.94
CA PRO A 138 -27.69 -9.98 8.49
C PRO A 138 -26.50 -10.43 7.63
N PRO A 139 -25.47 -11.03 8.23
CA PRO A 139 -24.33 -11.52 7.48
C PRO A 139 -24.80 -12.55 6.44
N SER A 140 -24.33 -12.41 5.21
CA SER A 140 -24.51 -13.44 4.18
C SER A 140 -24.15 -14.83 4.73
N THR A 141 -25.04 -15.80 4.52
CA THR A 141 -24.94 -17.14 5.11
C THR A 141 -24.06 -18.06 4.26
N GLY A 142 -22.88 -18.42 4.79
CA GLY A 142 -22.03 -19.46 4.23
C GLY A 142 -21.08 -19.99 5.31
N MET A 143 -21.02 -21.32 5.50
CA MET A 143 -20.21 -21.97 6.56
C MET A 143 -18.72 -21.62 6.54
N PHE A 144 -18.21 -21.02 5.46
CA PHE A 144 -16.80 -20.69 5.28
C PHE A 144 -16.52 -19.20 5.09
N LYS A 145 -17.53 -18.32 5.16
CA LYS A 145 -17.30 -16.87 4.99
C LYS A 145 -16.72 -16.31 6.30
N GLN A 146 -15.49 -15.78 6.23
CA GLN A 146 -14.87 -15.11 7.36
C GLN A 146 -15.45 -13.70 7.46
N ASN A 147 -16.37 -13.48 8.41
CA ASN A 147 -16.96 -12.17 8.67
C ASN A 147 -16.03 -11.29 9.53
N LEU A 148 -14.80 -11.10 9.06
CA LEU A 148 -13.76 -10.38 9.79
C LEU A 148 -14.14 -8.90 9.97
N LEU A 149 -14.59 -8.25 8.91
CA LEU A 149 -14.92 -6.82 8.94
C LEU A 149 -16.09 -6.57 9.90
N ARG A 150 -17.11 -7.44 9.87
CA ARG A 150 -18.26 -7.35 10.78
C ARG A 150 -17.85 -7.49 12.23
N LYS A 151 -17.03 -8.50 12.55
CA LYS A 151 -16.53 -8.69 13.91
C LYS A 151 -15.77 -7.44 14.41
N LEU A 152 -14.87 -6.91 13.58
CA LEU A 152 -14.11 -5.70 13.92
C LEU A 152 -15.03 -4.48 14.09
N TYR A 153 -16.05 -4.34 13.26
CA TYR A 153 -17.03 -3.27 13.33
C TYR A 153 -17.91 -3.34 14.58
N GLU A 154 -18.40 -4.52 14.94
CA GLU A 154 -19.22 -4.74 16.14
C GLU A 154 -18.42 -4.43 17.42
N GLU A 155 -17.17 -4.91 17.51
CA GLU A 155 -16.29 -4.58 18.64
C GLU A 155 -15.92 -3.08 18.66
N CYS A 156 -15.69 -2.46 17.50
CA CYS A 156 -15.51 -1.01 17.40
C CYS A 156 -16.73 -0.25 17.92
N SER A 157 -17.93 -0.63 17.49
CA SER A 157 -19.19 0.01 17.88
C SER A 157 -19.44 -0.12 19.38
N PHE A 158 -19.20 -1.30 19.96
CA PHE A 158 -19.27 -1.52 21.40
C PHE A 158 -18.38 -0.56 22.20
N HIS A 159 -17.15 -0.32 21.75
CA HIS A 159 -16.24 0.62 22.40
C HIS A 159 -16.62 2.09 22.15
N LYS A 160 -17.17 2.42 20.97
CA LYS A 160 -17.73 3.74 20.67
C LYS A 160 -18.89 4.09 21.60
N ASP A 161 -19.75 3.12 21.94
CA ASP A 161 -20.86 3.32 22.89
C ASP A 161 -20.38 3.59 24.33
N GLN A 162 -19.19 3.09 24.67
CA GLN A 162 -18.49 3.43 25.92
C GLN A 162 -17.72 4.78 25.82
N GLY A 163 -17.81 5.41 24.65
CA GLY A 163 -17.17 6.66 24.28
C GLY A 163 -15.65 6.57 24.20
N ILE A 164 -15.14 5.45 23.68
CA ILE A 164 -13.80 5.33 23.08
C ILE A 164 -14.00 5.47 21.57
N ARG A 165 -13.67 6.64 21.02
CA ARG A 165 -14.04 6.99 19.65
C ARG A 165 -13.33 6.16 18.58
N LEU A 166 -12.04 5.90 18.77
CA LEU A 166 -11.21 5.19 17.80
C LEU A 166 -10.45 4.06 18.50
N SER A 167 -11.18 3.07 19.02
CA SER A 167 -10.57 1.90 19.67
C SER A 167 -9.62 1.16 18.72
N HIS A 168 -8.79 0.28 19.27
CA HIS A 168 -7.91 -0.56 18.46
C HIS A 168 -8.69 -1.30 17.36
N GLN A 169 -9.88 -1.81 17.68
CA GLN A 169 -10.77 -2.49 16.76
C GLN A 169 -11.30 -1.55 15.67
N CYS A 170 -11.58 -0.29 15.98
CA CYS A 170 -11.93 0.71 14.97
C CYS A 170 -10.77 0.95 13.97
N VAL A 171 -9.54 1.05 14.47
CA VAL A 171 -8.35 1.20 13.62
C VAL A 171 -8.11 -0.07 12.78
N GLN A 172 -8.28 -1.25 13.37
CA GLN A 172 -8.20 -2.53 12.64
C GLN A 172 -9.30 -2.64 11.57
N TYR A 173 -10.54 -2.24 11.89
CA TYR A 173 -11.62 -2.19 10.93
C TYR A 173 -11.24 -1.31 9.74
N LEU A 174 -10.85 -0.05 9.98
CA LEU A 174 -10.40 0.88 8.94
C LEU A 174 -9.24 0.31 8.12
N TYR A 175 -8.27 -0.32 8.77
CA TYR A 175 -7.13 -0.94 8.09
C TYR A 175 -7.58 -2.08 7.16
N HIS A 176 -8.43 -2.98 7.63
CA HIS A 176 -8.90 -4.13 6.84
C HIS A 176 -9.92 -3.73 5.76
N SER A 177 -10.84 -2.81 6.04
CA SER A 177 -11.83 -2.32 5.07
C SER A 177 -11.22 -1.40 4.02
N SER A 178 -10.01 -0.87 4.22
CA SER A 178 -9.28 -0.11 3.19
C SER A 178 -8.65 -0.95 2.08
N ARG A 179 -8.67 -2.29 2.19
CA ARG A 179 -8.00 -3.19 1.24
C ARG A 179 -8.80 -3.32 -0.05
N LEU A 180 -8.14 -3.04 -1.18
CA LEU A 180 -8.72 -3.16 -2.52
C LEU A 180 -8.12 -4.38 -3.24
N GLY A 181 -8.68 -5.56 -2.98
CA GLY A 181 -8.17 -6.85 -3.47
C GLY A 181 -8.67 -7.28 -4.85
N LYS A 182 -9.53 -6.49 -5.51
CA LYS A 182 -10.01 -6.75 -6.87
C LYS A 182 -9.32 -5.83 -7.85
N LEU A 183 -8.64 -6.39 -8.84
CA LEU A 183 -8.02 -5.65 -9.93
C LEU A 183 -8.76 -5.94 -11.23
N ASN A 184 -9.43 -4.92 -11.78
CA ASN A 184 -9.91 -4.91 -13.15
C ASN A 184 -8.80 -4.33 -14.03
N LEU A 185 -8.29 -5.08 -15.00
CA LEU A 185 -7.11 -4.72 -15.78
C LEU A 185 -7.35 -4.93 -17.27
N ASP A 186 -7.24 -3.86 -18.04
CA ASP A 186 -7.16 -3.90 -19.49
C ASP A 186 -5.69 -3.93 -19.92
N VAL A 187 -5.33 -4.94 -20.69
CA VAL A 187 -4.00 -5.17 -21.24
C VAL A 187 -4.06 -4.99 -22.75
N GLU A 188 -3.18 -4.17 -23.28
CA GLU A 188 -3.03 -3.95 -24.72
C GLU A 188 -1.56 -4.10 -25.08
N TYR A 189 -1.25 -4.94 -26.07
CA TYR A 189 0.11 -5.16 -26.52
C TYR A 189 0.23 -5.02 -28.04
N HIS A 190 1.38 -4.53 -28.48
CA HIS A 190 1.69 -4.18 -29.87
C HIS A 190 3.14 -4.54 -30.19
N ASP A 191 3.36 -4.99 -31.43
CA ASP A 191 4.68 -5.30 -32.00
C ASP A 191 5.55 -6.22 -31.13
N LEU A 192 4.96 -7.16 -30.40
CA LEU A 192 5.71 -8.11 -29.56
C LEU A 192 6.45 -9.14 -30.42
N GLU A 193 7.78 -9.11 -30.42
CA GLU A 193 8.58 -10.14 -31.06
C GLU A 193 8.66 -11.41 -30.18
N LYS A 194 8.87 -12.57 -30.80
CA LYS A 194 9.04 -13.85 -30.06
C LYS A 194 10.17 -13.80 -29.03
N ALA A 195 11.23 -13.03 -29.30
CA ALA A 195 12.34 -12.85 -28.36
C ALA A 195 11.91 -12.07 -27.10
N ASP A 196 11.03 -11.07 -27.25
CA ASP A 196 10.53 -10.26 -26.14
C ASP A 196 9.74 -11.10 -25.14
N CYS A 197 8.93 -12.05 -25.64
CA CYS A 197 8.20 -13.00 -24.81
C CYS A 197 9.14 -13.89 -23.96
N GLN A 198 10.33 -14.24 -24.48
CA GLN A 198 11.32 -15.05 -23.74
C GLN A 198 12.00 -14.24 -22.63
N TYR A 199 12.35 -12.98 -22.89
CA TYR A 199 12.94 -12.10 -21.87
C TYR A 199 11.95 -11.74 -20.76
N LEU A 200 10.69 -11.48 -21.12
CA LEU A 200 9.63 -11.21 -20.14
C LEU A 200 9.33 -12.46 -19.29
N GLY A 201 9.28 -13.65 -19.90
CA GLY A 201 9.15 -14.91 -19.17
C GLY A 201 10.28 -15.14 -18.16
N ALA A 202 11.53 -14.89 -18.55
CA ALA A 202 12.69 -15.04 -17.68
C ALA A 202 12.70 -14.07 -16.48
N LEU A 203 12.13 -12.86 -16.63
CA LEU A 203 12.04 -11.87 -15.56
C LEU A 203 10.92 -12.15 -14.55
N LEU A 204 9.96 -13.00 -14.89
CA LEU A 204 8.69 -13.17 -14.15
C LEU A 204 8.51 -14.57 -13.51
N HIS A 205 9.53 -15.44 -13.55
CA HIS A 205 9.46 -16.79 -12.97
C HIS A 205 10.23 -16.95 -11.64
N PRO A 206 9.54 -17.33 -10.54
CA PRO A 206 10.16 -17.99 -9.40
C PRO A 206 10.02 -19.53 -9.42
N SER A 207 9.08 -20.12 -10.16
CA SER A 207 8.94 -21.59 -10.28
C SER A 207 8.27 -22.05 -11.58
N GLU A 208 8.67 -23.21 -12.11
CA GLU A 208 8.12 -23.85 -13.32
C GLU A 208 6.72 -24.45 -13.13
N ARG A 209 6.22 -24.59 -11.89
CA ARG A 209 4.99 -25.36 -11.60
C ARG A 209 3.73 -24.51 -11.47
N GLN A 210 3.84 -23.25 -11.07
CA GLN A 210 2.71 -22.33 -10.94
C GLN A 210 3.16 -20.92 -11.34
N PRO A 211 2.70 -20.39 -12.49
CA PRO A 211 3.02 -19.02 -12.88
C PRO A 211 2.35 -18.04 -11.90
N GLY A 212 3.10 -17.01 -11.48
CA GLY A 212 2.51 -15.87 -10.76
C GLY A 212 1.63 -15.02 -11.69
N PHE A 213 0.99 -13.99 -11.14
CA PHE A 213 0.02 -13.13 -11.85
C PHE A 213 0.41 -12.75 -13.29
N PHE A 214 1.56 -12.11 -13.47
CA PHE A 214 1.98 -11.69 -14.82
C PHE A 214 2.27 -12.89 -15.74
N GLY A 215 2.80 -14.00 -15.21
CA GLY A 215 2.99 -15.22 -16.00
C GLY A 215 1.67 -15.81 -16.47
N ALA A 216 0.64 -15.78 -15.63
CA ALA A 216 -0.70 -16.25 -15.99
C ALA A 216 -1.40 -15.33 -17.00
N VAL A 217 -1.17 -14.01 -16.96
CA VAL A 217 -1.69 -13.06 -17.96
C VAL A 217 -0.97 -13.21 -19.31
N LEU A 218 0.37 -13.25 -19.29
CA LEU A 218 1.20 -13.31 -20.50
C LEU A 218 1.03 -14.63 -21.28
N SER A 219 0.57 -15.71 -20.64
CA SER A 219 0.31 -16.98 -21.33
C SER A 219 -0.86 -16.94 -22.32
N HIS A 220 -1.70 -15.89 -22.27
CA HIS A 220 -2.81 -15.65 -23.20
C HIS A 220 -2.48 -14.61 -24.28
N PHE A 221 -1.21 -14.24 -24.42
CA PHE A 221 -0.78 -13.43 -25.55
C PHE A 221 -0.77 -14.29 -26.80
N ASP A 222 -1.49 -13.87 -27.83
CA ASP A 222 -1.60 -14.56 -29.11
C ASP A 222 -1.20 -13.61 -30.23
N GLY A 223 -0.18 -13.98 -31.00
CA GLY A 223 0.41 -13.13 -32.03
C GLY A 223 1.28 -11.98 -31.48
N THR A 224 1.44 -10.95 -32.32
CA THR A 224 2.29 -9.77 -32.05
C THR A 224 1.51 -8.61 -31.45
N GLU A 225 0.19 -8.61 -31.58
CA GLU A 225 -0.71 -7.55 -31.13
C GLU A 225 -2.00 -8.14 -30.57
N GLY A 226 -2.60 -7.47 -29.58
CA GLY A 226 -3.85 -7.94 -29.01
C GLY A 226 -4.30 -7.19 -27.77
N LYS A 227 -5.48 -7.58 -27.29
CA LYS A 227 -6.14 -7.01 -26.11
C LYS A 227 -6.67 -8.10 -25.21
N LEU A 228 -6.46 -7.95 -23.91
CA LEU A 228 -7.03 -8.80 -22.87
C LEU A 228 -7.76 -7.93 -21.84
N ARG A 229 -8.86 -8.47 -21.32
CA ARG A 229 -9.50 -7.96 -20.10
C ARG A 229 -9.31 -8.98 -18.99
N VAL A 230 -8.68 -8.55 -17.91
CA VAL A 230 -8.24 -9.38 -16.81
C VAL A 230 -8.98 -8.93 -15.55
N VAL A 231 -9.52 -9.87 -14.80
CA VAL A 231 -10.11 -9.62 -13.47
C VAL A 231 -9.38 -10.52 -12.48
N SER A 232 -8.72 -9.92 -11.50
CA SER A 232 -8.05 -10.64 -10.40
C SER A 232 -8.78 -10.36 -9.10
N GLN A 233 -9.02 -11.37 -8.28
CA GLN A 233 -9.51 -11.18 -6.91
C GLN A 233 -8.61 -11.92 -5.92
N VAL A 234 -8.10 -11.20 -4.93
CA VAL A 234 -7.31 -11.75 -3.83
C VAL A 234 -8.23 -11.82 -2.60
N PRO A 235 -8.67 -12.99 -2.14
CA PRO A 235 -9.48 -13.09 -0.92
C PRO A 235 -8.72 -12.55 0.29
N ALA A 236 -9.45 -12.03 1.29
CA ALA A 236 -8.84 -11.72 2.58
C ALA A 236 -8.30 -13.02 3.21
N HIS A 237 -7.02 -13.03 3.59
CA HIS A 237 -6.38 -14.17 4.26
C HIS A 237 -5.45 -13.69 5.38
N THR A 238 -5.30 -14.52 6.41
CA THR A 238 -4.45 -14.23 7.59
C THR A 238 -3.03 -14.82 7.48
N GLY A 239 -2.63 -15.32 6.30
CA GLY A 239 -1.37 -16.04 6.08
C GLY A 239 -0.42 -15.42 5.05
N PHE A 240 0.84 -15.89 5.02
CA PHE A 240 1.95 -15.35 4.21
C PHE A 240 1.91 -15.67 2.70
N HIS A 241 0.96 -16.46 2.25
CA HIS A 241 0.79 -16.80 0.83
C HIS A 241 -0.65 -16.55 0.44
N GLY A 242 -0.89 -15.39 -0.16
CA GLY A 242 -2.16 -15.13 -0.81
C GLY A 242 -2.23 -15.87 -2.15
N GLU A 243 -3.44 -16.28 -2.49
CA GLU A 243 -3.76 -16.84 -3.80
C GLU A 243 -4.84 -15.95 -4.42
N ALA A 244 -4.68 -15.62 -5.69
CA ALA A 244 -5.67 -14.88 -6.46
C ALA A 244 -6.47 -15.84 -7.34
N SER A 245 -7.76 -15.55 -7.53
CA SER A 245 -8.48 -16.02 -8.69
C SER A 245 -8.30 -15.01 -9.83
N LEU A 246 -8.13 -15.52 -11.05
CA LEU A 246 -7.86 -14.72 -12.23
C LEU A 246 -8.77 -15.16 -13.37
N THR A 247 -9.51 -14.22 -13.95
CA THR A 247 -10.25 -14.42 -15.19
C THR A 247 -9.59 -13.60 -16.28
N VAL A 248 -9.22 -14.23 -17.39
CA VAL A 248 -8.65 -13.58 -18.57
C VAL A 248 -9.62 -13.74 -19.73
N LYS A 249 -10.09 -12.62 -20.29
CA LYS A 249 -10.92 -12.58 -21.48
C LYS A 249 -10.13 -12.01 -22.65
N THR A 250 -10.02 -12.77 -23.73
CA THR A 250 -9.35 -12.37 -24.97
C THR A 250 -10.28 -11.56 -25.88
N ALA A 251 -9.70 -10.86 -26.87
CA ALA A 251 -10.44 -10.02 -27.81
C ALA A 251 -11.49 -10.77 -28.65
N ASP A 252 -11.24 -12.05 -28.93
CA ASP A 252 -12.17 -12.95 -29.65
C ASP A 252 -13.27 -13.54 -28.76
N GLY A 253 -13.26 -13.21 -27.46
CA GLY A 253 -14.32 -13.55 -26.52
C GLY A 253 -14.09 -14.82 -25.69
N HIS A 254 -13.00 -15.55 -25.90
CA HIS A 254 -12.65 -16.67 -25.03
C HIS A 254 -12.38 -16.20 -23.60
N VAL A 255 -12.78 -17.00 -22.63
CA VAL A 255 -12.62 -16.73 -21.19
C VAL A 255 -11.84 -17.88 -20.57
N TYR A 256 -10.74 -17.54 -19.92
CA TYR A 256 -9.86 -18.46 -19.21
C TYR A 256 -9.92 -18.16 -17.72
N GLN A 257 -10.02 -19.20 -16.91
CA GLN A 257 -10.05 -19.09 -15.47
C GLN A 257 -8.81 -19.77 -14.88
N HIS A 258 -8.12 -19.07 -13.99
CA HIS A 258 -6.99 -19.57 -13.22
C HIS A 258 -7.33 -19.41 -11.76
N ASP A 259 -7.50 -20.52 -11.08
CA ASP A 259 -7.65 -20.56 -9.64
C ASP A 259 -6.27 -20.74 -9.01
N HIS A 260 -6.09 -20.27 -7.78
CA HIS A 260 -4.86 -20.45 -7.00
C HIS A 260 -3.60 -19.81 -7.60
N VAL A 261 -3.72 -18.62 -8.22
CA VAL A 261 -2.57 -17.88 -8.75
C VAL A 261 -1.76 -17.29 -7.59
N PRO A 262 -0.49 -17.67 -7.37
CA PRO A 262 0.26 -17.20 -6.21
C PRO A 262 0.47 -15.67 -6.22
N THR A 263 0.19 -15.03 -5.09
CA THR A 263 0.45 -13.60 -4.88
C THR A 263 1.71 -13.41 -4.02
N TYR A 264 2.87 -13.44 -4.67
CA TYR A 264 4.16 -13.23 -3.98
C TYR A 264 4.39 -11.78 -3.50
N THR A 265 3.47 -10.87 -3.84
CA THR A 265 3.59 -9.44 -3.56
C THR A 265 2.21 -8.88 -3.24
N HIS A 266 2.15 -7.84 -2.39
CA HIS A 266 0.93 -7.08 -2.12
C HIS A 266 0.51 -6.13 -3.28
N LEU A 267 1.06 -6.32 -4.48
CA LEU A 267 0.71 -5.51 -5.66
C LEU A 267 -0.77 -5.65 -6.05
N LEU A 268 -1.37 -6.80 -5.77
CA LEU A 268 -2.75 -7.11 -6.16
C LEU A 268 -3.79 -6.71 -5.11
N GLU A 269 -3.34 -6.21 -3.95
CA GLU A 269 -4.22 -5.86 -2.82
C GLU A 269 -3.72 -4.61 -2.09
N PRO A 270 -3.55 -3.46 -2.79
CA PRO A 270 -3.18 -2.21 -2.16
C PRO A 270 -4.25 -1.76 -1.15
N ARG A 271 -3.84 -0.92 -0.21
CA ARG A 271 -4.72 -0.27 0.77
C ARG A 271 -4.77 1.23 0.56
N VAL A 272 -5.98 1.80 0.71
CA VAL A 272 -6.23 3.25 0.77
C VAL A 272 -6.21 3.79 2.20
N PHE A 273 -5.69 3.02 3.15
CA PHE A 273 -5.48 3.44 4.53
C PHE A 273 -4.45 4.57 4.61
N ASP A 274 -4.70 5.58 5.42
CA ASP A 274 -3.82 6.75 5.55
C ASP A 274 -3.67 7.24 7.00
N PHE A 275 -3.80 6.34 7.97
CA PHE A 275 -3.63 6.68 9.39
C PHE A 275 -2.15 6.96 9.73
N LEU A 276 -1.89 8.13 10.32
CA LEU A 276 -0.57 8.61 10.74
C LEU A 276 0.48 8.52 9.61
N SER A 277 1.55 7.73 9.77
CA SER A 277 2.61 7.54 8.78
C SER A 277 2.48 6.25 7.96
N TYR A 278 1.29 5.64 7.94
CA TYR A 278 1.09 4.42 7.17
C TYR A 278 1.51 4.60 5.71
N SER A 279 2.11 3.55 5.15
CA SER A 279 2.23 3.40 3.70
C SER A 279 2.13 1.93 3.33
N ASN A 280 1.77 1.65 2.07
CA ASN A 280 1.75 0.29 1.54
C ASN A 280 3.12 -0.42 1.63
N LEU A 281 4.24 0.28 1.90
CA LEU A 281 5.54 -0.37 2.16
C LEU A 281 5.54 -1.24 3.43
N GLN A 282 4.66 -0.96 4.38
CA GLN A 282 4.51 -1.76 5.61
C GLN A 282 4.10 -3.20 5.31
N GLU A 283 3.34 -3.41 4.25
CA GLU A 283 2.92 -4.74 3.80
C GLU A 283 4.15 -5.57 3.34
N TYR A 284 5.15 -4.93 2.75
CA TYR A 284 6.35 -5.61 2.24
C TYR A 284 7.43 -5.81 3.31
N SER A 285 7.45 -4.99 4.35
CA SER A 285 8.47 -5.10 5.40
C SER A 285 8.01 -4.51 6.72
N SER A 286 8.17 -5.32 7.77
CA SER A 286 7.99 -4.89 9.16
C SER A 286 8.89 -3.73 9.57
N LYS A 287 9.96 -3.41 8.81
CA LYS A 287 10.81 -2.23 9.05
C LYS A 287 10.06 -0.91 8.89
N TYR A 288 9.01 -0.89 8.07
CA TYR A 288 8.18 0.29 7.88
C TYR A 288 6.98 0.32 8.83
N LYS A 289 6.72 -0.77 9.56
CA LYS A 289 5.67 -0.81 10.57
C LYS A 289 6.11 -0.01 11.79
N HIS A 290 5.21 0.83 12.29
CA HIS A 290 5.49 1.77 13.35
C HIS A 290 4.46 1.58 14.46
N GLU A 291 4.93 1.45 15.70
CA GLU A 291 4.06 1.34 16.86
C GLU A 291 3.45 2.71 17.21
N THR A 292 2.27 2.67 17.83
CA THR A 292 1.49 3.86 18.15
C THR A 292 1.14 3.87 19.63
N CYS A 293 1.32 5.02 20.28
CA CYS A 293 0.76 5.32 21.58
C CYS A 293 -0.61 5.97 21.38
N ASP A 294 -1.65 5.49 22.05
CA ASP A 294 -2.99 6.08 21.98
C ASP A 294 -3.53 6.51 23.35
N LEU A 295 -3.89 7.77 23.46
CA LEU A 295 -4.42 8.43 24.65
C LEU A 295 -5.90 8.74 24.39
N GLN A 296 -6.79 7.97 25.01
CA GLN A 296 -8.23 8.08 24.85
C GLN A 296 -8.92 7.96 26.20
N GLY A 297 -9.97 8.76 26.43
CA GLY A 297 -10.65 8.80 27.73
C GLY A 297 -9.67 9.10 28.88
N ARG A 298 -9.59 8.20 29.87
CA ARG A 298 -8.70 8.30 31.05
C ARG A 298 -7.58 7.25 31.06
N SER A 299 -7.20 6.74 29.90
CA SER A 299 -6.15 5.74 29.77
C SER A 299 -5.22 6.06 28.60
N VAL A 300 -4.01 5.56 28.69
CA VAL A 300 -3.04 5.53 27.60
C VAL A 300 -2.67 4.08 27.29
N ARG A 301 -2.67 3.71 26.01
CA ARG A 301 -1.94 2.54 25.54
C ARG A 301 -0.57 2.98 25.11
N THR A 302 0.46 2.43 25.73
CA THR A 302 1.86 2.68 25.40
C THR A 302 2.23 2.12 24.03
N PHE A 303 3.40 2.49 23.50
CA PHE A 303 3.94 1.94 22.26
C PHE A 303 4.11 0.40 22.28
N ASP A 304 4.30 -0.19 23.47
CA ASP A 304 4.39 -1.65 23.66
C ASP A 304 3.02 -2.32 23.84
N GLY A 305 1.93 -1.55 23.68
CA GLY A 305 0.57 -2.06 23.77
C GLY A 305 0.03 -2.20 25.21
N VAL A 306 0.78 -1.79 26.24
CA VAL A 306 0.35 -1.83 27.64
C VAL A 306 -0.61 -0.69 27.94
N LEU A 307 -1.76 -1.00 28.55
CA LEU A 307 -2.74 -0.01 29.00
C LEU A 307 -2.41 0.50 30.40
N VAL A 308 -2.37 1.82 30.56
CA VAL A 308 -2.04 2.52 31.81
C VAL A 308 -3.14 3.56 32.09
N PRO A 309 -3.71 3.60 33.31
CA PRO A 309 -4.65 4.66 33.68
C PRO A 309 -3.92 5.99 33.88
N LEU A 310 -4.55 7.09 33.46
CA LEU A 310 -4.00 8.43 33.67
C LEU A 310 -4.24 8.90 35.11
N PRO A 311 -3.26 9.57 35.74
CA PRO A 311 -3.46 10.20 37.04
C PRO A 311 -4.55 11.28 36.97
N ASP A 312 -5.31 11.43 38.05
CA ASP A 312 -6.34 12.45 38.18
C ASP A 312 -5.70 13.81 38.50
N THR A 313 -5.35 14.58 37.47
CA THR A 313 -4.74 15.90 37.59
C THR A 313 -5.10 16.79 36.39
N ASP A 314 -5.11 18.10 36.62
CA ASP A 314 -5.30 19.16 35.62
C ASP A 314 -3.98 19.66 35.00
N CYS A 315 -2.84 19.11 35.44
CA CYS A 315 -1.52 19.47 34.94
C CYS A 315 -1.24 18.83 33.56
N PHE A 316 -0.35 19.47 32.80
CA PHE A 316 0.21 18.85 31.59
C PHE A 316 1.05 17.62 31.97
N GLN A 317 0.73 16.50 31.34
CA GLN A 317 1.46 15.24 31.45
C GLN A 317 2.27 15.01 30.19
N VAL A 318 3.44 14.39 30.34
CA VAL A 318 4.26 13.95 29.20
C VAL A 318 3.65 12.68 28.62
N VAL A 319 3.19 12.75 27.38
CA VAL A 319 2.67 11.59 26.64
C VAL A 319 3.79 10.89 25.88
N ALA A 320 4.64 11.68 25.21
CA ALA A 320 5.81 11.18 24.51
C ALA A 320 6.89 12.26 24.51
N ARG A 321 8.17 11.84 24.56
CA ARG A 321 9.31 12.75 24.50
C ARG A 321 10.50 12.05 23.87
N ASP A 322 11.24 12.77 23.05
CA ASP A 322 12.57 12.33 22.66
C ASP A 322 13.57 12.54 23.81
N CYS A 323 14.09 11.45 24.36
CA CYS A 323 15.09 11.47 25.42
C CYS A 323 16.54 11.45 24.88
N SER A 324 16.74 11.59 23.56
CA SER A 324 18.06 11.78 22.98
C SER A 324 18.69 13.11 23.43
N PRO A 325 20.03 13.28 23.30
CA PRO A 325 20.68 14.55 23.58
C PRO A 325 20.11 15.74 22.80
N SER A 326 19.54 15.48 21.62
CA SER A 326 18.95 16.50 20.76
C SER A 326 17.55 16.92 21.19
N ASN A 327 16.82 16.08 21.93
CA ASN A 327 15.47 16.34 22.44
C ASN A 327 14.55 16.94 21.36
N HIS A 328 14.44 16.26 20.21
CA HIS A 328 13.78 16.77 19.01
C HIS A 328 12.31 17.15 19.23
N PHE A 329 11.60 16.42 20.10
CA PHE A 329 10.21 16.71 20.39
C PHE A 329 9.78 16.38 21.81
N THR A 330 8.70 17.05 22.25
CA THR A 330 7.91 16.68 23.43
C THR A 330 6.43 16.85 23.15
N VAL A 331 5.63 15.83 23.45
CA VAL A 331 4.17 15.83 23.36
C VAL A 331 3.60 15.77 24.77
N LEU A 332 2.80 16.77 25.09
CA LEU A 332 2.10 16.91 26.36
C LEU A 332 0.60 16.87 26.15
N ALA A 333 -0.14 16.36 27.13
CA ALA A 333 -1.59 16.43 27.16
C ALA A 333 -2.09 16.77 28.56
N LYS A 334 -3.22 17.47 28.65
CA LYS A 334 -3.97 17.63 29.90
C LYS A 334 -5.48 17.51 29.63
N PRO A 335 -6.26 17.01 30.59
CA PRO A 335 -7.71 17.07 30.49
C PRO A 335 -8.21 18.52 30.52
N THR A 336 -9.40 18.74 29.95
CA THR A 336 -10.11 20.00 30.07
C THR A 336 -11.28 19.88 31.03
N ASN A 337 -11.67 21.00 31.63
CA ASN A 337 -12.84 21.09 32.51
C ASN A 337 -14.06 21.65 31.77
N PHE A 338 -14.15 21.45 30.45
CA PHE A 338 -15.30 21.91 29.69
C PHE A 338 -16.50 21.00 29.98
N SER A 339 -17.56 21.57 30.59
CA SER A 339 -18.80 20.84 30.88
C SER A 339 -19.46 20.27 29.63
N THR A 340 -19.28 20.95 28.49
CA THR A 340 -19.81 20.54 27.18
C THR A 340 -19.07 19.36 26.56
N PHE A 341 -17.78 19.17 26.91
CA PHE A 341 -16.93 18.11 26.37
C PHE A 341 -16.08 17.47 27.47
N PRO A 342 -16.66 16.62 28.34
CA PRO A 342 -16.00 16.13 29.55
C PRO A 342 -14.78 15.22 29.32
N LYS A 343 -14.59 14.76 28.07
CA LYS A 343 -13.44 13.93 27.67
C LYS A 343 -12.36 14.71 26.92
N ALA A 344 -12.63 15.97 26.59
CA ALA A 344 -11.74 16.74 25.74
C ALA A 344 -10.43 17.07 26.44
N LYS A 345 -9.37 17.17 25.64
CA LYS A 345 -8.00 17.38 26.10
C LYS A 345 -7.41 18.60 25.40
N VAL A 346 -6.40 19.20 26.01
CA VAL A 346 -5.48 20.10 25.31
C VAL A 346 -4.20 19.34 25.09
N ILE A 347 -3.66 19.41 23.88
CA ILE A 347 -2.33 18.90 23.59
C ILE A 347 -1.36 20.06 23.33
N LYS A 348 -0.11 19.85 23.71
CA LYS A 348 1.01 20.75 23.41
C LYS A 348 2.12 19.93 22.80
N VAL A 349 2.53 20.29 21.59
CA VAL A 349 3.67 19.70 20.89
C VAL A 349 4.77 20.73 20.83
N VAL A 350 5.92 20.40 21.38
CA VAL A 350 7.14 21.22 21.31
C VAL A 350 8.08 20.54 20.31
N LEU A 351 8.44 21.25 19.25
CA LEU A 351 9.38 20.82 18.21
C LEU A 351 10.53 21.83 18.18
N GLU A 352 11.70 21.48 18.73
CA GLU A 352 12.83 22.39 18.91
C GLU A 352 12.41 23.78 19.46
N ASN A 353 12.24 24.78 18.58
CA ASN A 353 11.86 26.15 18.92
C ASN A 353 10.39 26.51 18.63
N THR A 354 9.59 25.57 18.12
CA THR A 354 8.18 25.78 17.78
C THR A 354 7.29 25.13 18.83
N VAL A 355 6.30 25.87 19.31
CA VAL A 355 5.26 25.34 20.20
C VAL A 355 3.93 25.33 19.47
N ILE A 356 3.30 24.17 19.43
CA ILE A 356 1.97 23.99 18.85
C ILE A 356 1.02 23.57 19.97
N GLU A 357 0.01 24.38 20.24
CA GLU A 357 -1.08 24.05 21.16
C GLU A 357 -2.35 23.78 20.37
N VAL A 358 -3.05 22.71 20.74
CA VAL A 358 -4.30 22.33 20.09
C VAL A 358 -5.33 22.05 21.17
N PHE A 359 -6.44 22.78 21.11
CA PHE A 359 -7.53 22.70 22.09
C PHE A 359 -8.88 22.60 21.40
N PRO A 360 -9.88 21.95 22.03
CA PRO A 360 -11.22 21.84 21.48
C PRO A 360 -11.84 23.22 21.31
N SER A 361 -12.57 23.41 20.21
CA SER A 361 -13.36 24.63 20.01
C SER A 361 -14.70 24.52 20.75
N ALA A 362 -15.08 25.56 21.48
CA ALA A 362 -16.39 25.64 22.12
C ALA A 362 -17.51 26.04 21.15
N ASP A 363 -17.15 26.72 20.05
CA ASP A 363 -18.11 27.35 19.13
C ASP A 363 -18.28 26.57 17.81
N VAL A 364 -17.32 25.73 17.44
CA VAL A 364 -17.30 24.96 16.19
C VAL A 364 -16.94 23.51 16.51
N GLU A 365 -17.55 22.56 15.83
CA GLU A 365 -17.16 21.16 15.94
C GLU A 365 -15.75 20.98 15.35
N GLY A 366 -14.75 20.77 16.23
CA GLY A 366 -13.35 20.64 15.85
C GLY A 366 -12.37 21.17 16.89
N VAL A 367 -11.15 21.44 16.45
CA VAL A 367 -10.03 21.92 17.27
C VAL A 367 -9.47 23.22 16.72
N ILE A 368 -9.03 24.08 17.63
CA ILE A 368 -8.29 25.30 17.34
C ILE A 368 -6.81 24.97 17.44
N VAL A 369 -6.04 25.36 16.43
CA VAL A 369 -4.59 25.16 16.36
C VAL A 369 -3.91 26.51 16.53
N GLU A 370 -3.09 26.61 17.57
CA GLU A 370 -2.21 27.74 17.81
C GLU A 370 -0.76 27.33 17.61
N ARG A 371 0.00 28.17 16.91
CA ARG A 371 1.44 28.02 16.73
C ARG A 371 2.12 29.26 17.29
N ASP A 372 3.00 29.06 18.26
CA ASP A 372 3.76 30.12 18.93
C ASP A 372 2.85 31.25 19.49
N GLY A 373 1.65 30.88 19.93
CA GLY A 373 0.64 31.80 20.48
C GLY A 373 -0.26 32.49 19.44
N GLU A 374 -0.08 32.22 18.14
CA GLU A 374 -0.94 32.73 17.08
C GLU A 374 -1.90 31.65 16.59
N ARG A 375 -3.19 31.99 16.46
CA ARG A 375 -4.20 31.09 15.91
C ARG A 375 -3.99 30.89 14.41
N VAL A 376 -3.68 29.66 14.03
CA VAL A 376 -3.38 29.28 12.64
C VAL A 376 -4.61 28.74 11.93
N ALA A 377 -5.42 27.93 12.60
CA ALA A 377 -6.54 27.24 11.96
C ALA A 377 -7.64 26.79 12.94
N VAL A 378 -8.82 26.50 12.37
CA VAL A 378 -9.86 25.68 12.98
C VAL A 378 -10.10 24.50 12.04
N VAL A 379 -9.95 23.28 12.54
CA VAL A 379 -10.02 22.06 11.75
C VAL A 379 -10.81 21.00 12.49
N SER A 380 -11.44 20.06 11.79
CA SER A 380 -12.19 18.96 12.44
C SER A 380 -11.29 18.02 13.24
N ASN A 381 -10.03 17.86 12.80
CA ASN A 381 -8.97 17.15 13.49
C ASN A 381 -7.62 17.76 13.11
N TYR A 382 -6.65 17.62 14.00
CA TYR A 382 -5.27 18.03 13.82
C TYR A 382 -4.40 16.84 13.48
N THR A 383 -3.62 16.97 12.40
CA THR A 383 -2.57 16.02 12.03
C THR A 383 -1.23 16.75 11.92
N LEU A 384 -0.20 16.17 12.54
CA LEU A 384 1.18 16.62 12.42
C LEU A 384 2.01 15.53 11.77
N ASN A 385 2.79 15.92 10.77
CA ASN A 385 3.74 15.06 10.09
C ASN A 385 5.13 15.72 10.12
N ALA A 386 5.81 15.59 11.25
CA ALA A 386 7.15 16.14 11.48
C ALA A 386 8.20 15.09 11.12
N LYS A 387 8.36 14.84 9.81
CA LYS A 387 9.30 13.83 9.28
C LYS A 387 10.74 13.99 9.75
N PRO A 388 11.33 15.21 9.82
CA PRO A 388 12.71 15.38 10.30
C PRO A 388 12.91 14.87 11.73
N ASP A 389 11.91 15.08 12.58
CA ASP A 389 11.89 14.68 13.99
C ASP A 389 11.36 13.26 14.19
N GLY A 390 10.92 12.60 13.11
CA GLY A 390 10.30 11.28 13.14
C GLY A 390 9.01 11.23 13.95
N LEU A 391 8.29 12.34 14.08
CA LEU A 391 7.07 12.43 14.89
C LEU A 391 5.82 12.56 14.00
N TYR A 392 4.82 11.74 14.31
CA TYR A 392 3.48 11.81 13.71
C TYR A 392 2.45 11.89 14.82
N VAL A 393 1.53 12.85 14.71
CA VAL A 393 0.45 13.05 15.69
C VAL A 393 -0.89 13.16 14.98
N PHE A 394 -1.90 12.49 15.53
CA PHE A 394 -3.30 12.73 15.20
C PHE A 394 -4.03 13.12 16.49
N PHE A 395 -4.87 14.16 16.42
CA PHE A 395 -5.68 14.61 17.54
C PHE A 395 -7.02 15.17 17.06
N ASP A 396 -8.12 14.74 17.65
CA ASP A 396 -9.47 15.18 17.25
C ASP A 396 -10.23 15.96 18.32
N GLY A 397 -9.57 16.32 19.42
CA GLY A 397 -10.17 16.98 20.59
C GLY A 397 -10.33 16.06 21.79
N ASP A 398 -10.46 14.74 21.58
CA ASP A 398 -10.55 13.73 22.65
C ASP A 398 -9.42 12.69 22.55
N ALA A 399 -9.30 12.07 21.38
CA ALA A 399 -8.34 11.02 21.12
C ALA A 399 -7.03 11.60 20.57
N LEU A 400 -5.92 11.28 21.23
CA LEU A 400 -4.56 11.60 20.77
C LEU A 400 -3.84 10.32 20.40
N PHE A 401 -3.29 10.27 19.20
CA PHE A 401 -2.39 9.21 18.75
C PHE A 401 -1.02 9.80 18.44
N VAL A 402 0.02 9.14 18.95
CA VAL A 402 1.41 9.50 18.71
C VAL A 402 2.12 8.31 18.10
N GLN A 403 2.86 8.55 17.03
CA GLN A 403 3.72 7.58 16.40
C GLN A 403 5.11 8.17 16.21
N VAL A 404 6.10 7.35 16.51
CA VAL A 404 7.51 7.71 16.41
C VAL A 404 8.20 6.82 15.41
N ALA A 405 8.99 7.41 14.52
CA ALA A 405 9.80 6.66 13.58
C ALA A 405 10.85 5.85 14.37
N PRO A 406 11.13 4.60 13.97
CA PRO A 406 12.18 3.80 14.56
C PRO A 406 13.51 4.40 14.11
N PHE A 407 14.01 5.37 14.88
CA PHE A 407 15.43 5.70 14.86
C PHE A 407 16.15 4.52 15.49
N ARG A 408 16.38 3.47 14.70
CA ARG A 408 17.33 2.44 15.11
C ARG A 408 18.69 3.12 15.17
N THR A 409 19.10 3.55 16.36
CA THR A 409 20.52 3.52 16.70
C THR A 409 20.93 2.08 16.46
N THR A 410 21.72 1.86 15.42
CA THR A 410 22.41 0.60 15.24
C THR A 410 23.17 0.33 16.54
N PRO A 411 23.00 -0.85 17.17
CA PRO A 411 23.84 -1.21 18.30
C PRO A 411 25.31 -1.32 17.90
#